data_AF-A0A9X3ZJ38-F1
#
_entry.id   AF-A0A9X3ZJ38-F1
#
_cell.length_a   1.000
_cell.length_b   1.000
_cell.length_c   1.000
_cell.angle_alpha   90.00
_cell.angle_beta   90.00
_cell.angle_gamma   90.00
#
_symmetry.space_group_name_H-M   'P 1'
#
loop_
_entity.id
_entity.type
_entity.pdbx_description
1 polymer ?
#
loop_
_entity_poly.entity_id
_entity_poly.type
_entity_poly.pdbx_seq_one_letter_code
_entity_poly.pdbx_strand_id
1 'polypeptide(L)'
;MLFLPMDEIRFSDFTLQRRLRRLTKDGEEIALGARAFDLLELLVAQRDTVVGRDEIMATVWPETVVGENNLNVQVANLRRVLGPEAIVTVPGRGLRFALDVATDGPVPLSLPDRPSVVVLPFSDLGTDPELAWLAEGFVEDITTELSRFRDLFVVARNSALLYRQTPRDLSAVSRELGVRYVVEGSVRATPDRVRVTAKLIDATNGEQVWADNFDGDLSGHFETQAEVARALVTCLVPQIGRADAERERATPPEDLTAHGLAKQAWFAAAAGDMAYDQEPRDSGTALARQALERDPGSSLAWRVLAWVAWGNAYHATTDSIPRTLAEGIDAATKAIAADPADHHARRLRALLHFMNQSPETGLPELRRAHEMNPNCSSTLAWLGLYEGLHGDIRRGVPLAEAAIRHSPRDPSHGSHLAALGFAQFANRDYVAAADTASAALAESAGSAVPLVLSTIANVAAGRLERATDAFNRLEQIAPKLVEVRLSGRWLATNPEYLKRAHMFFRIAAGLASPEAAERLR
;
A
#
# COMPACT_ATOMS: atom_id res chain seq x y z
N MET A 1 3.56 13.09 21.07
CA MET A 1 2.33 13.70 21.63
C MET A 1 1.87 12.75 22.73
N LEU A 2 2.08 13.12 24.00
CA LEU A 2 1.68 12.33 25.16
C LEU A 2 0.15 12.39 25.24
N PHE A 3 -0.51 11.23 25.20
CA PHE A 3 -1.94 11.16 25.53
C PHE A 3 -2.08 11.51 27.02
N LEU A 4 -2.46 12.75 27.28
CA LEU A 4 -2.96 13.16 28.58
C LEU A 4 -4.28 12.39 28.82
N PRO A 5 -4.48 11.77 29.99
CA PRO A 5 -5.81 11.24 30.34
C PRO A 5 -6.81 12.39 30.21
N MET A 6 -7.93 12.14 29.54
CA MET A 6 -8.91 13.17 29.16
C MET A 6 -9.27 14.06 30.37
N ASP A 7 -8.99 15.36 30.25
CA ASP A 7 -9.20 16.37 31.30
C ASP A 7 -10.70 16.65 31.59
N GLU A 8 -11.59 16.17 30.70
CA GLU A 8 -13.03 16.35 30.76
C GLU A 8 -13.75 15.00 30.84
N ILE A 9 -14.71 14.87 31.75
CA ILE A 9 -15.58 13.69 31.88
C ILE A 9 -17.02 14.15 31.68
N ARG A 10 -17.74 13.52 30.75
CA ARG A 10 -19.14 13.83 30.45
C ARG A 10 -20.09 12.79 31.07
N PHE A 11 -21.19 13.23 31.65
CA PHE A 11 -22.25 12.37 32.15
C PHE A 11 -23.58 13.12 32.09
N SER A 12 -24.60 12.53 31.46
CA SER A 12 -25.85 13.22 31.13
C SER A 12 -25.56 14.59 30.47
N ASP A 13 -26.14 15.68 30.96
CA ASP A 13 -25.98 17.03 30.42
C ASP A 13 -24.77 17.77 31.03
N PHE A 14 -23.96 17.07 31.84
CA PHE A 14 -22.87 17.66 32.61
C PHE A 14 -21.49 17.33 32.04
N THR A 15 -20.56 18.29 32.15
CA THR A 15 -19.13 18.08 31.88
C THR A 15 -18.30 18.48 33.09
N LEU A 16 -17.56 17.52 33.66
CA LEU A 16 -16.62 17.69 34.76
C LEU A 16 -15.20 17.94 34.20
N GLN A 17 -14.70 19.15 34.36
CA GLN A 17 -13.36 19.56 33.93
C GLN A 17 -12.39 19.48 35.12
N ARG A 18 -11.62 18.40 35.20
CA ARG A 18 -10.82 18.04 36.39
C ARG A 18 -9.72 19.07 36.69
N ARG A 19 -8.95 19.44 35.66
CA ARG A 19 -7.84 20.40 35.79
C ARG A 19 -8.29 21.81 36.14
N LEU A 20 -9.45 22.22 35.60
CA LEU A 20 -10.03 23.53 35.86
C LEU A 20 -10.88 23.56 37.14
N ARG A 21 -11.15 22.39 37.74
CA ARG A 21 -12.05 22.19 38.86
C ARG A 21 -13.44 22.81 38.64
N ARG A 22 -13.99 22.59 37.44
CA ARG A 22 -15.29 23.11 37.01
C ARG A 22 -16.26 22.01 36.69
N LEU A 23 -17.53 22.25 37.00
CA LEU A 23 -18.65 21.47 36.51
C LEU A 23 -19.47 22.40 35.62
N THR A 24 -19.77 21.98 34.40
CA THR A 24 -20.68 22.72 33.50
C THR A 24 -21.91 21.87 33.20
N LYS A 25 -23.04 22.51 32.92
CA LYS A 25 -24.23 21.88 32.35
C LYS A 25 -24.60 22.64 31.08
N ASP A 26 -24.72 21.94 29.96
CA ASP A 26 -24.99 22.56 28.65
C ASP A 26 -24.04 23.73 28.30
N GLY A 27 -22.80 23.67 28.80
CA GLY A 27 -21.78 24.71 28.61
C GLY A 27 -21.80 25.86 29.62
N GLU A 28 -22.79 25.95 30.51
CA GLU A 28 -22.85 26.94 31.58
C GLU A 28 -22.20 26.40 32.87
N GLU A 29 -21.35 27.22 33.52
CA GLU A 29 -20.64 26.82 34.75
C GLU A 29 -21.59 26.75 35.95
N ILE A 30 -21.57 25.61 36.63
CA ILE A 30 -22.29 25.38 37.88
C ILE A 30 -21.33 25.55 39.05
N ALA A 31 -21.65 26.51 39.92
CA ALA A 31 -20.90 26.73 41.14
C ALA A 31 -21.01 25.51 42.07
N LEU A 32 -19.88 24.82 42.26
CA LEU A 32 -19.75 23.69 43.17
C LEU A 32 -18.68 23.99 44.23
N GLY A 33 -18.98 23.73 45.49
CA GLY A 33 -18.00 23.89 46.58
C GLY A 33 -16.85 22.89 46.43
N ALA A 34 -15.65 23.26 46.89
CA ALA A 34 -14.45 22.43 46.71
C ALA A 34 -14.60 20.98 47.16
N ARG A 35 -15.26 20.73 48.31
CA ARG A 35 -15.50 19.37 48.82
C ARG A 35 -16.56 18.59 48.06
N ALA A 36 -17.58 19.26 47.54
CA ALA A 36 -18.54 18.62 46.65
C ALA A 36 -17.88 18.25 45.31
N PHE A 37 -16.95 19.08 44.82
CA PHE A 37 -16.15 18.76 43.64
C PHE A 37 -15.26 17.53 43.87
N ASP A 38 -14.49 17.51 44.96
CA ASP A 38 -13.60 16.38 45.29
C ASP A 38 -14.39 15.07 45.44
N LEU A 39 -15.58 15.12 46.08
CA LEU A 39 -16.47 13.97 46.22
C LEU A 39 -17.00 13.49 44.86
N LEU A 40 -17.42 14.41 43.99
CA LEU A 40 -17.89 14.09 42.65
C LEU A 40 -16.78 13.45 41.81
N GLU A 41 -15.57 14.01 41.85
CA GLU A 41 -14.41 13.49 41.14
C GLU A 41 -14.08 12.05 41.58
N LEU A 42 -14.07 11.78 42.89
CA LEU A 42 -13.85 10.45 43.43
C LEU A 42 -14.91 9.44 42.96
N LEU A 43 -16.18 9.81 43.08
CA LEU A 43 -17.30 8.92 42.72
C LEU A 43 -17.35 8.63 41.22
N VAL A 44 -17.03 9.61 40.37
CA VAL A 44 -16.96 9.43 38.91
C VAL A 44 -15.75 8.59 38.50
N ALA A 45 -14.61 8.77 39.16
CA ALA A 45 -13.41 7.96 38.92
C ALA A 45 -13.64 6.47 39.27
N GLN A 46 -14.45 6.21 40.31
CA GLN A 46 -14.85 4.88 40.77
C GLN A 46 -16.30 4.50 40.40
N ARG A 47 -16.82 5.00 39.28
CA ARG A 47 -18.24 4.83 38.89
C ARG A 47 -18.76 3.39 38.86
N ASP A 48 -17.88 2.43 38.59
CA ASP A 48 -18.24 1.01 38.47
C ASP A 48 -18.21 0.25 39.82
N THR A 49 -17.82 0.92 40.91
CA THR A 49 -17.69 0.33 42.25
C THR A 49 -18.47 1.12 43.31
N VAL A 50 -18.75 0.47 44.43
CA VAL A 50 -19.31 1.14 45.61
C VAL A 50 -18.14 1.64 46.46
N VAL A 51 -18.06 2.96 46.65
CA VAL A 51 -17.00 3.59 47.46
C VAL A 51 -17.43 3.65 48.91
N GLY A 52 -16.60 3.11 49.81
CA GLY A 52 -16.89 3.05 51.24
C GLY A 52 -16.92 4.42 51.90
N ARG A 53 -17.75 4.62 52.94
CA ARG A 53 -17.80 5.92 53.65
C ARG A 53 -16.46 6.31 54.25
N ASP A 54 -15.75 5.38 54.89
CA ASP A 54 -14.42 5.63 55.47
C ASP A 54 -13.39 6.03 54.40
N GLU A 55 -13.44 5.38 53.23
CA GLU A 55 -12.57 5.69 52.08
C GLU A 55 -12.85 7.10 51.53
N ILE A 56 -14.14 7.46 51.39
CA ILE A 56 -14.54 8.80 50.97
C ILE A 56 -14.05 9.84 51.99
N MET A 57 -14.23 9.57 53.29
CA MET A 57 -13.81 10.49 54.34
C MET A 57 -12.30 10.69 54.34
N ALA A 58 -11.51 9.62 54.19
CA ALA A 58 -10.05 9.67 54.11
C ALA A 58 -9.55 10.40 52.85
N THR A 59 -10.26 10.26 51.73
CA THR A 59 -9.83 10.81 50.43
C THR A 59 -10.24 12.27 50.25
N VAL A 60 -11.47 12.62 50.62
CA VAL A 60 -12.02 13.97 50.43
C VAL A 60 -11.66 14.89 51.61
N TRP A 61 -11.36 14.35 52.79
CA TRP A 61 -10.89 15.11 53.96
C TRP A 61 -9.60 14.54 54.55
N PRO A 62 -8.49 14.49 53.79
CA PRO A 62 -7.20 14.13 54.37
C PRO A 62 -6.87 15.19 55.42
N GLU A 63 -6.59 14.78 56.66
CA GLU A 63 -6.16 15.65 57.77
C GLU A 63 -7.25 16.53 58.43
N THR A 64 -8.55 16.29 58.19
CA THR A 64 -9.62 17.00 58.91
C THR A 64 -10.56 16.04 59.64
N VAL A 65 -10.73 16.19 60.96
CA VAL A 65 -11.75 15.44 61.72
C VAL A 65 -13.11 16.10 61.50
N VAL A 66 -13.88 15.57 60.55
CA VAL A 66 -15.27 15.98 60.29
C VAL A 66 -16.22 14.81 60.57
N GLY A 67 -17.39 15.11 61.13
CA GLY A 67 -18.43 14.09 61.32
C GLY A 67 -19.08 13.70 59.99
N GLU A 68 -19.64 12.48 59.92
CA GLU A 68 -20.35 11.95 58.74
C GLU A 68 -21.47 12.87 58.21
N ASN A 69 -22.01 13.73 59.07
CA ASN A 69 -22.98 14.74 58.68
C ASN A 69 -22.46 15.65 57.55
N ASN A 70 -21.15 15.90 57.46
CA ASN A 70 -20.59 16.72 56.37
C ASN A 70 -20.65 15.99 55.02
N LEU A 71 -20.35 14.69 55.00
CA LEU A 71 -20.53 13.86 53.80
C LEU A 71 -21.98 13.88 53.33
N ASN A 72 -22.94 13.74 54.25
CA ASN A 72 -24.36 13.80 53.92
C ASN A 72 -24.77 15.16 53.30
N VAL A 73 -24.19 16.27 53.78
CA VAL A 73 -24.42 17.61 53.19
C VAL A 73 -23.86 17.70 51.76
N GLN A 74 -22.65 17.20 51.51
CA GLN A 74 -22.08 17.23 50.15
C GLN A 74 -22.84 16.33 49.18
N VAL A 75 -23.27 15.15 49.63
CA VAL A 75 -24.12 14.24 48.83
C VAL A 75 -25.47 14.90 48.51
N ALA A 76 -26.10 15.56 49.49
CA ALA A 76 -27.35 16.27 49.27
C ALA A 76 -27.17 17.43 48.27
N ASN A 77 -26.06 18.17 48.37
CA ASN A 77 -25.74 19.23 47.42
C ASN A 77 -25.53 18.68 45.99
N LEU A 78 -24.77 17.59 45.84
CA LEU A 78 -24.55 16.94 44.55
C LEU A 78 -25.86 16.40 43.96
N ARG A 79 -26.72 15.76 44.74
CA ARG A 79 -28.05 15.30 44.26
C ARG A 79 -28.96 16.45 43.84
N ARG A 80 -28.87 17.62 44.50
CA ARG A 80 -29.62 18.81 44.11
C ARG A 80 -29.16 19.36 42.76
N VAL A 81 -27.86 19.26 42.46
CA VAL A 81 -27.26 19.75 41.22
C VAL A 81 -27.45 18.75 40.08
N LEU A 82 -27.13 17.48 40.32
CA LEU A 82 -27.01 16.43 39.30
C LEU A 82 -28.28 15.59 39.10
N GLY A 83 -29.23 15.67 40.04
CA GLY A 83 -30.40 14.78 40.10
C GLY A 83 -30.31 13.80 41.28
N PRO A 84 -31.44 13.44 41.91
CA PRO A 84 -31.47 12.53 43.06
C PRO A 84 -30.90 11.14 42.76
N GLU A 85 -31.01 10.70 41.51
CA GLU A 85 -30.51 9.43 40.99
C GLU A 85 -29.00 9.39 40.79
N ALA A 86 -28.32 10.55 40.71
CA ALA A 86 -26.92 10.61 40.32
C ALA A 86 -25.97 9.89 41.29
N ILE A 87 -26.34 9.83 42.57
CA ILE A 87 -25.59 9.15 43.62
C ILE A 87 -26.53 8.21 44.36
N VAL A 88 -26.26 6.92 44.33
CA VAL A 88 -27.05 5.89 45.02
C VAL A 88 -26.36 5.53 46.34
N THR A 89 -27.14 5.54 47.43
CA THR A 89 -26.67 5.01 48.72
C THR A 89 -26.88 3.51 48.74
N VAL A 90 -25.81 2.75 48.98
CA VAL A 90 -25.89 1.30 49.22
C VAL A 90 -25.86 1.06 50.74
N PRO A 91 -26.98 0.63 51.36
CA PRO A 91 -27.07 0.47 52.81
C PRO A 91 -25.94 -0.39 53.39
N GLY A 92 -25.27 0.11 54.42
CA GLY A 92 -24.16 -0.58 55.08
C GLY A 92 -22.87 -0.73 54.27
N ARG A 93 -22.80 -0.19 53.03
CA ARG A 93 -21.63 -0.33 52.15
C ARG A 93 -21.02 1.01 51.75
N GLY A 94 -21.81 2.00 51.34
CA GLY A 94 -21.25 3.26 50.86
C GLY A 94 -22.11 4.00 49.85
N LEU A 95 -21.45 4.66 48.89
CA LEU A 95 -22.06 5.45 47.82
C LEU A 95 -21.55 4.96 46.46
N ARG A 96 -22.41 5.07 45.43
CA ARG A 96 -22.07 4.73 44.05
C ARG A 96 -22.56 5.84 43.12
N PHE A 97 -21.75 6.22 42.13
CA PHE A 97 -22.19 7.08 41.04
C PHE A 97 -23.06 6.29 40.06
N ALA A 98 -24.21 6.84 39.66
CA ALA A 98 -25.21 6.08 38.92
C ALA A 98 -25.68 6.74 37.62
N LEU A 99 -25.15 7.92 37.26
CA LEU A 99 -25.33 8.44 35.90
C LEU A 99 -24.41 7.69 34.94
N ASP A 100 -24.90 7.46 33.72
CA ASP A 100 -24.09 6.96 32.63
C ASP A 100 -23.02 8.01 32.31
N VAL A 101 -21.79 7.67 32.68
CA VAL A 101 -20.62 8.43 32.26
C VAL A 101 -20.37 8.06 30.81
N ALA A 102 -20.46 9.05 29.92
CA ALA A 102 -20.00 8.89 28.56
C ALA A 102 -18.52 8.55 28.65
N THR A 103 -18.20 7.27 28.50
CA THR A 103 -16.86 6.88 28.13
C THR A 103 -16.70 7.41 26.71
N ASP A 104 -16.13 8.61 26.59
CA ASP A 104 -15.29 8.89 25.44
C ASP A 104 -14.09 7.92 25.56
N GLY A 105 -14.34 6.63 25.36
CA GLY A 105 -13.33 5.78 24.74
C GLY A 105 -12.96 6.48 23.43
N PRO A 106 -11.70 6.40 22.97
CA PRO A 106 -11.29 7.09 21.77
C PRO A 106 -12.35 6.89 20.69
N VAL A 107 -12.91 7.99 20.18
CA VAL A 107 -13.87 7.96 19.07
C VAL A 107 -13.26 7.01 18.05
N PRO A 108 -13.91 5.87 17.73
CA PRO A 108 -13.31 4.87 16.86
C PRO A 108 -12.83 5.57 15.61
N LEU A 109 -11.52 5.50 15.35
CA LEU A 109 -10.98 6.17 14.19
C LEU A 109 -11.62 5.52 12.97
N SER A 110 -12.27 6.33 12.14
CA SER A 110 -12.80 5.86 10.86
C SER A 110 -11.65 5.29 10.04
N LEU A 111 -11.86 4.14 9.43
CA LEU A 111 -10.86 3.55 8.54
C LEU A 111 -10.57 4.51 7.37
N PRO A 112 -9.30 4.71 7.00
CA PRO A 112 -8.95 5.45 5.80
C PRO A 112 -9.54 4.82 4.54
N ASP A 113 -9.74 5.62 3.49
CA ASP A 113 -10.21 5.14 2.19
C ASP A 113 -9.23 4.15 1.53
N ARG A 114 -7.93 4.32 1.80
CA ARG A 114 -6.86 3.43 1.33
C ARG A 114 -6.59 2.29 2.32
N PRO A 115 -6.10 1.13 1.86
CA PRO A 115 -5.72 0.04 2.76
C PRO A 115 -4.83 0.53 3.90
N SER A 116 -5.16 0.17 5.12
CA SER A 116 -4.50 0.66 6.33
C SER A 116 -3.88 -0.50 7.08
N VAL A 117 -2.62 -0.36 7.50
CA VAL A 117 -1.84 -1.43 8.11
C VAL A 117 -1.03 -0.94 9.29
N VAL A 118 -0.96 -1.76 10.34
CA VAL A 118 -0.03 -1.61 11.46
C VAL A 118 0.81 -2.86 11.63
N VAL A 119 2.10 -2.70 11.96
CA VAL A 119 2.99 -3.80 12.35
C VAL A 119 3.07 -3.82 13.86
N LEU A 120 2.51 -4.85 14.49
CA LEU A 120 2.59 -5.04 15.93
C LEU A 120 3.96 -5.59 16.35
N PRO A 121 4.35 -5.45 17.63
CA PRO A 121 5.56 -6.06 18.14
C PRO A 121 5.62 -7.56 17.85
N PHE A 122 6.70 -8.02 17.22
CA PHE A 122 6.92 -9.45 16.96
C PHE A 122 7.33 -10.15 18.26
N SER A 123 6.86 -11.38 18.45
CA SER A 123 7.28 -12.19 19.60
C SER A 123 8.69 -12.72 19.39
N ASP A 124 9.58 -12.48 20.36
CA ASP A 124 10.88 -13.14 20.38
C ASP A 124 10.72 -14.59 20.88
N LEU A 125 11.08 -15.54 20.02
CA LEU A 125 11.09 -16.98 20.30
C LEU A 125 12.53 -17.54 20.30
N GLY A 126 13.54 -16.67 20.29
CA GLY A 126 14.94 -17.02 20.46
C GLY A 126 15.25 -17.43 21.90
N THR A 127 16.39 -18.10 22.07
CA THR A 127 16.94 -18.46 23.39
C THR A 127 18.15 -17.60 23.77
N ASP A 128 18.63 -16.76 22.85
CA ASP A 128 19.81 -15.91 23.03
C ASP A 128 19.39 -14.45 23.30
N PRO A 129 19.59 -13.94 24.53
CA PRO A 129 19.24 -12.56 24.87
C PRO A 129 19.99 -11.50 24.07
N GLU A 130 21.19 -11.81 23.54
CA GLU A 130 21.97 -10.86 22.72
C GLU A 130 21.33 -10.59 21.36
N LEU A 131 20.41 -11.46 20.93
CA LEU A 131 19.70 -11.36 19.66
C LEU A 131 18.26 -10.88 19.79
N ALA A 132 17.77 -10.64 21.01
CA ALA A 132 16.39 -10.22 21.28
C ALA A 132 16.01 -8.88 20.60
N TRP A 133 17.01 -8.02 20.33
CA TRP A 133 16.82 -6.74 19.63
C TRP A 133 16.32 -6.93 18.18
N LEU A 134 16.60 -8.07 17.54
CA LEU A 134 16.15 -8.34 16.16
C LEU A 134 14.63 -8.28 16.04
N ALA A 135 13.89 -8.75 17.04
CA ALA A 135 12.42 -8.68 17.01
C ALA A 135 11.92 -7.23 16.93
N GLU A 136 12.58 -6.29 17.59
CA GLU A 136 12.26 -4.86 17.48
C GLU A 136 12.74 -4.25 16.17
N GLY A 137 13.93 -4.65 15.70
CA GLY A 137 14.52 -4.19 14.44
C GLY A 137 13.66 -4.57 13.23
N PHE A 138 13.16 -5.80 13.18
CA PHE A 138 12.23 -6.22 12.13
C PHE A 138 10.95 -5.39 12.10
N VAL A 139 10.37 -5.06 13.26
CA VAL A 139 9.16 -4.22 13.30
C VAL A 139 9.44 -2.83 12.72
N GLU A 140 10.61 -2.26 13.03
CA GLU A 140 11.04 -0.97 12.49
C GLU A 140 11.29 -1.02 10.98
N ASP A 141 12.04 -2.01 10.51
CA ASP A 141 12.36 -2.17 9.09
C ASP A 141 11.10 -2.45 8.26
N ILE A 142 10.23 -3.35 8.72
CA ILE A 142 8.96 -3.66 8.02
C ILE A 142 8.07 -2.42 7.96
N THR A 143 7.94 -1.66 9.05
CA THR A 143 7.15 -0.42 9.06
C THR A 143 7.72 0.61 8.08
N THR A 144 9.05 0.74 8.05
CA THR A 144 9.78 1.66 7.17
C THR A 144 9.61 1.27 5.70
N GLU A 145 9.77 -0.01 5.38
CA GLU A 145 9.64 -0.53 4.02
C GLU A 145 8.20 -0.49 3.52
N LEU A 146 7.20 -0.77 4.37
CA LEU A 146 5.77 -0.57 4.04
C LEU A 146 5.45 0.90 3.75
N SER A 147 6.08 1.84 4.47
CA SER A 147 5.84 3.28 4.29
C SER A 147 6.29 3.80 2.91
N ARG A 148 7.12 3.04 2.18
CA ARG A 148 7.49 3.35 0.79
C ARG A 148 6.35 3.11 -0.20
N PHE A 149 5.34 2.31 0.17
CA PHE A 149 4.16 2.01 -0.64
C PHE A 149 3.06 3.02 -0.34
N ARG A 150 2.98 4.10 -1.13
CA ARG A 150 2.08 5.25 -0.91
C ARG A 150 0.59 4.91 -0.98
N ASP A 151 0.26 3.82 -1.67
CA ASP A 151 -1.10 3.29 -1.74
C ASP A 151 -1.57 2.71 -0.38
N LEU A 152 -0.69 2.57 0.61
CA LEU A 152 -1.00 2.14 1.98
C LEU A 152 -1.02 3.32 2.96
N PHE A 153 -1.93 3.26 3.93
CA PHE A 153 -1.84 4.02 5.17
C PHE A 153 -1.12 3.17 6.23
N VAL A 154 0.10 3.55 6.58
CA VAL A 154 0.92 2.82 7.55
C VAL A 154 0.92 3.56 8.88
N VAL A 155 0.52 2.88 9.96
CA VAL A 155 0.60 3.44 11.31
C VAL A 155 2.04 3.43 11.80
N ALA A 156 2.48 4.55 12.36
CA ALA A 156 3.82 4.69 12.90
C ALA A 156 4.09 3.69 14.03
N ARG A 157 5.30 3.12 14.04
CA ARG A 157 5.77 2.14 15.04
C ARG A 157 5.44 2.52 16.48
N ASN A 158 5.61 3.79 16.85
CA ASN A 158 5.42 4.25 18.23
C ASN A 158 3.98 4.04 18.73
N SER A 159 2.99 4.12 17.85
CA SER A 159 1.59 3.82 18.20
C SER A 159 1.37 2.32 18.41
N ALA A 160 2.13 1.47 17.73
CA ALA A 160 2.04 0.01 17.83
C ALA A 160 2.75 -0.56 19.08
N LEU A 161 3.76 0.14 19.62
CA LEU A 161 4.54 -0.31 20.79
C LEU A 161 3.68 -0.50 22.05
N LEU A 162 2.56 0.21 22.16
CA LEU A 162 1.63 0.13 23.29
C LEU A 162 0.98 -1.26 23.42
N TYR A 163 0.96 -2.05 22.35
CA TYR A 163 0.34 -3.38 22.31
C TYR A 163 1.33 -4.53 22.59
N ARG A 164 2.51 -4.23 23.17
CA ARG A 164 3.54 -5.22 23.48
C ARG A 164 3.16 -6.21 24.61
N GLN A 165 2.31 -5.79 25.55
CA GLN A 165 2.07 -6.50 26.82
C GLN A 165 0.59 -6.90 27.05
N THR A 166 -0.30 -6.64 26.08
CA THR A 166 -1.75 -6.83 26.25
C THR A 166 -2.23 -8.06 25.48
N PRO A 167 -3.08 -8.93 26.07
CA PRO A 167 -3.84 -9.92 25.31
C PRO A 167 -4.56 -9.22 24.15
N ARG A 168 -4.28 -9.66 22.92
CA ARG A 168 -4.57 -8.90 21.70
C ARG A 168 -6.01 -9.10 21.26
N ASP A 169 -6.91 -8.21 21.69
CA ASP A 169 -8.13 -7.98 20.93
C ASP A 169 -7.77 -7.15 19.68
N LEU A 170 -7.59 -7.83 18.54
CA LEU A 170 -7.28 -7.18 17.28
C LEU A 170 -8.40 -6.21 16.83
N SER A 171 -9.65 -6.48 17.23
CA SER A 171 -10.77 -5.57 16.97
C SER A 171 -10.62 -4.25 17.76
N ALA A 172 -10.07 -4.30 18.97
CA ALA A 172 -9.73 -3.10 19.73
C ALA A 172 -8.59 -2.32 19.05
N VAL A 173 -7.51 -3.01 18.63
CA VAL A 173 -6.40 -2.39 17.87
C VAL A 173 -6.90 -1.69 16.62
N SER A 174 -7.79 -2.34 15.86
CA SER A 174 -8.40 -1.79 14.65
C SER A 174 -9.14 -0.49 14.93
N ARG A 175 -10.00 -0.47 15.95
CA ARG A 175 -10.80 0.71 16.32
C ARG A 175 -9.96 1.85 16.89
N GLU A 176 -8.97 1.54 17.72
CA GLU A 176 -8.12 2.53 18.39
C GLU A 176 -7.12 3.19 17.43
N LEU A 177 -6.55 2.42 16.51
CA LEU A 177 -5.57 2.92 15.55
C LEU A 177 -6.17 3.32 14.20
N GLY A 178 -7.45 3.01 13.95
CA GLY A 178 -8.11 3.26 12.68
C GLY A 178 -7.50 2.44 11.55
N VAL A 179 -7.14 1.18 11.82
CA VAL A 179 -6.48 0.29 10.85
C VAL A 179 -7.31 -0.93 10.57
N ARG A 180 -7.34 -1.35 9.31
CA ARG A 180 -8.00 -2.59 8.89
C ARG A 180 -7.09 -3.78 9.08
N TYR A 181 -5.84 -3.68 8.61
CA TYR A 181 -4.92 -4.79 8.58
C TYR A 181 -3.91 -4.71 9.72
N VAL A 182 -3.65 -5.86 10.33
CA VAL A 182 -2.61 -6.03 11.34
C VAL A 182 -1.59 -7.04 10.83
N VAL A 183 -0.31 -6.67 10.93
CA VAL A 183 0.81 -7.58 10.77
C VAL A 183 1.31 -7.98 12.14
N GLU A 184 1.29 -9.28 12.43
CA GLU A 184 1.91 -9.85 13.61
C GLU A 184 2.78 -11.04 13.25
N GLY A 185 3.69 -11.39 14.15
CA GLY A 185 4.66 -12.41 13.84
C GLY A 185 5.56 -12.77 15.00
N SER A 186 6.55 -13.60 14.70
CA SER A 186 7.58 -13.99 15.64
C SER A 186 8.95 -14.07 14.97
N VAL A 187 9.99 -13.87 15.77
CA VAL A 187 11.38 -13.97 15.34
C VAL A 187 12.04 -15.07 16.16
N ARG A 188 12.73 -15.98 15.48
CA ARG A 188 13.61 -16.96 16.11
C ARG A 188 15.01 -16.76 15.54
N ALA A 189 15.93 -16.32 16.38
CA ALA A 189 17.31 -16.07 15.99
C ALA A 189 18.28 -17.01 16.73
N THR A 190 19.33 -17.41 16.01
CA THR A 190 20.57 -17.99 16.52
C THR A 190 21.73 -17.15 15.99
N PRO A 191 22.98 -17.34 16.46
CA PRO A 191 24.11 -16.55 15.97
C PRO A 191 24.28 -16.57 14.43
N ASP A 192 23.92 -17.68 13.78
CA ASP A 192 24.13 -17.87 12.34
C ASP A 192 22.87 -17.70 11.49
N ARG A 193 21.67 -17.77 12.09
CA ARG A 193 20.41 -17.86 11.33
C ARG A 193 19.29 -17.09 12.00
N VAL A 194 18.42 -16.52 11.17
CA VAL A 194 17.15 -15.94 11.61
C VAL A 194 16.00 -16.55 10.83
N ARG A 195 14.91 -16.84 11.53
CA ARG A 195 13.60 -17.14 10.95
C ARG A 195 12.58 -16.13 11.45
N VAL A 196 11.92 -15.46 10.52
CA VAL A 196 10.82 -14.53 10.77
C VAL A 196 9.52 -15.15 10.26
N THR A 197 8.55 -15.36 11.13
CA THR A 197 7.20 -15.74 10.76
C THR A 197 6.32 -14.51 10.79
N ALA A 198 5.57 -14.24 9.74
CA ALA A 198 4.65 -13.11 9.67
C ALA A 198 3.27 -13.53 9.20
N LYS A 199 2.25 -12.85 9.72
CA LYS A 199 0.84 -13.04 9.41
C LYS A 199 0.21 -11.70 9.11
N LEU A 200 -0.68 -11.68 8.13
CA LEU A 200 -1.57 -10.57 7.81
C LEU A 200 -2.99 -10.94 8.23
N ILE A 201 -3.62 -10.11 9.02
CA ILE A 201 -4.96 -10.33 9.57
C ILE A 201 -5.84 -9.12 9.22
N ASP A 202 -7.05 -9.35 8.72
CA ASP A 202 -8.10 -8.31 8.72
C ASP A 202 -8.65 -8.22 10.15
N ALA A 203 -8.27 -7.17 10.85
CA ALA A 203 -8.60 -6.95 12.25
C ALA A 203 -10.07 -6.52 12.46
N THR A 204 -10.81 -6.25 11.38
CA THR A 204 -12.24 -5.91 11.46
C THR A 204 -13.13 -7.14 11.63
N ASN A 205 -12.68 -8.31 11.14
CA ASN A 205 -13.40 -9.57 11.24
C ASN A 205 -12.57 -10.72 11.85
N GLY A 206 -11.28 -10.51 12.12
CA GLY A 206 -10.36 -11.49 12.70
C GLY A 206 -9.83 -12.53 11.72
N GLU A 207 -10.06 -12.37 10.42
CA GLU A 207 -9.67 -13.33 9.39
C GLU A 207 -8.18 -13.24 9.06
N GLN A 208 -7.48 -14.39 9.07
CA GLN A 208 -6.11 -14.45 8.60
C GLN A 208 -6.08 -14.45 7.07
N VAL A 209 -5.61 -13.35 6.48
CA VAL A 209 -5.49 -13.15 5.03
C VAL A 209 -4.30 -13.94 4.47
N TRP A 210 -3.17 -13.93 5.18
CA TRP A 210 -1.92 -14.52 4.70
C TRP A 210 -0.96 -14.83 5.85
N ALA A 211 -0.08 -15.82 5.67
CA ALA A 211 1.03 -16.11 6.57
C ALA A 211 2.18 -16.78 5.82
N ASP A 212 3.42 -16.46 6.18
CA ASP A 212 4.62 -17.09 5.61
C ASP A 212 5.84 -17.00 6.54
N ASN A 213 6.92 -17.69 6.17
CA ASN A 213 8.19 -17.72 6.88
C ASN A 213 9.34 -17.22 5.99
N PHE A 214 10.24 -16.44 6.58
CA PHE A 214 11.41 -15.89 5.92
C PHE A 214 12.66 -16.29 6.70
N ASP A 215 13.61 -16.91 6.00
CA ASP A 215 14.87 -17.36 6.57
C ASP A 215 16.03 -16.50 6.06
N GLY A 216 16.99 -16.18 6.94
CA GLY A 216 18.19 -15.40 6.62
C GLY A 216 19.44 -15.95 7.31
N ASP A 217 20.60 -15.71 6.70
CA ASP A 217 21.92 -16.01 7.26
C ASP A 217 22.46 -14.79 8.01
N LEU A 218 22.67 -14.87 9.32
CA LEU A 218 22.99 -13.72 10.18
C LEU A 218 24.49 -13.34 10.18
N SER A 219 25.31 -13.89 9.29
CA SER A 219 26.74 -13.55 9.15
C SER A 219 27.02 -12.04 8.93
N GLY A 220 26.01 -11.25 8.55
CA GLY A 220 26.01 -9.78 8.53
C GLY A 220 24.74 -9.19 9.16
N HIS A 221 24.53 -9.41 10.47
CA HIS A 221 23.28 -9.18 11.23
C HIS A 221 22.33 -8.07 10.69
N PHE A 222 22.83 -6.85 10.43
CA PHE A 222 22.01 -5.73 9.95
C PHE A 222 21.63 -5.81 8.47
N GLU A 223 22.54 -6.25 7.60
CA GLU A 223 22.26 -6.39 6.17
C GLU A 223 21.20 -7.49 5.96
N THR A 224 21.38 -8.63 6.64
CA THR A 224 20.42 -9.74 6.63
C THR A 224 19.05 -9.31 7.16
N GLN A 225 18.99 -8.55 8.26
CA GLN A 225 17.73 -8.06 8.81
C GLN A 225 16.98 -7.23 7.76
N ALA A 226 17.66 -6.26 7.15
CA ALA A 226 17.06 -5.39 6.16
C ALA A 226 16.63 -6.15 4.89
N GLU A 227 17.40 -7.16 4.45
CA GLU A 227 17.04 -8.04 3.34
C GLU A 227 15.79 -8.87 3.62
N VAL A 228 15.72 -9.50 4.79
CA VAL A 228 14.57 -10.31 5.20
C VAL A 228 13.32 -9.43 5.34
N ALA A 229 13.45 -8.24 5.92
CA ALA A 229 12.35 -7.28 6.03
C ALA A 229 11.83 -6.83 4.65
N ARG A 230 12.73 -6.52 3.70
CA ARG A 230 12.35 -6.17 2.31
C ARG A 230 11.64 -7.33 1.61
N ALA A 231 12.16 -8.55 1.73
CA ALA A 231 11.54 -9.74 1.14
C ALA A 231 10.12 -9.96 1.69
N LEU A 232 9.95 -9.84 3.02
CA LEU A 232 8.66 -9.93 3.68
C LEU A 232 7.68 -8.88 3.17
N VAL A 233 8.08 -7.61 3.16
CA VAL A 233 7.20 -6.51 2.70
C VAL A 233 6.81 -6.68 1.23
N THR A 234 7.73 -7.13 0.38
CA THR A 234 7.44 -7.33 -1.05
C THR A 234 6.43 -8.46 -1.28
N CYS A 235 6.44 -9.50 -0.43
CA CYS A 235 5.39 -10.53 -0.44
C CYS A 235 4.07 -10.05 0.19
N LEU A 236 4.15 -9.19 1.22
CA LEU A 236 3.00 -8.75 2.03
C LEU A 236 2.09 -7.75 1.30
N VAL A 237 2.67 -6.75 0.62
CA VAL A 237 1.89 -5.66 -0.02
C VAL A 237 0.88 -6.19 -1.06
N PRO A 238 1.23 -7.15 -1.95
CA PRO A 238 0.27 -7.77 -2.86
C PRO A 238 -0.91 -8.45 -2.15
N GLN A 239 -0.71 -9.02 -0.96
CA GLN A 239 -1.78 -9.67 -0.19
C GLN A 239 -2.76 -8.66 0.38
N ILE A 240 -2.25 -7.53 0.89
CA ILE A 240 -3.09 -6.40 1.31
C ILE A 240 -3.92 -5.88 0.13
N GLY A 241 -3.27 -5.69 -1.02
CA GLY A 241 -3.94 -5.23 -2.24
C GLY A 241 -5.03 -6.19 -2.71
N ARG A 242 -4.78 -7.51 -2.67
CA ARG A 242 -5.77 -8.53 -3.06
C ARG A 242 -6.98 -8.54 -2.12
N ALA A 243 -6.74 -8.55 -0.81
CA ALA A 243 -7.81 -8.55 0.18
C ALA A 243 -8.68 -7.28 0.09
N ASP A 244 -8.06 -6.13 -0.12
CA ASP A 244 -8.80 -4.88 -0.30
C ASP A 244 -9.58 -4.87 -1.62
N ALA A 245 -9.00 -5.38 -2.71
CA ALA A 245 -9.71 -5.49 -3.99
C ALA A 245 -10.95 -6.40 -3.92
N GLU A 246 -10.85 -7.52 -3.20
CA GLU A 246 -11.98 -8.44 -2.98
C GLU A 246 -13.13 -7.77 -2.22
N ARG A 247 -12.80 -6.97 -1.20
CA ARG A 247 -13.76 -6.15 -0.46
C ARG A 247 -14.43 -5.11 -1.36
N GLU A 248 -13.66 -4.41 -2.16
CA GLU A 248 -14.20 -3.35 -3.03
C GLU A 248 -15.10 -3.90 -4.13
N ARG A 249 -14.80 -5.09 -4.66
CA ARG A 249 -15.70 -5.77 -5.61
C ARG A 249 -17.04 -6.16 -4.99
N ALA A 250 -17.07 -6.38 -3.68
CA ALA A 250 -18.31 -6.64 -2.95
C ALA A 250 -19.10 -5.36 -2.60
N THR A 251 -18.52 -4.17 -2.84
CA THR A 251 -19.16 -2.88 -2.54
C THR A 251 -19.95 -2.38 -3.76
N PRO A 252 -21.24 -2.01 -3.61
CA PRO A 252 -22.02 -1.43 -4.69
C PRO A 252 -21.36 -0.16 -5.27
N PRO A 253 -21.36 0.07 -6.60
CA PRO A 253 -20.71 1.22 -7.22
C PRO A 253 -21.20 2.59 -6.70
N GLU A 254 -22.49 2.71 -6.36
CA GLU A 254 -23.05 3.93 -5.75
C GLU A 254 -22.38 4.33 -4.43
N ASP A 255 -21.93 3.35 -3.64
CA ASP A 255 -21.39 3.53 -2.30
C ASP A 255 -19.87 3.76 -2.28
N LEU A 256 -19.22 3.69 -3.45
CA LEU A 256 -17.76 3.86 -3.54
C LEU A 256 -17.33 5.31 -3.32
N THR A 257 -16.29 5.52 -2.54
CA THR A 257 -15.61 6.82 -2.49
C THR A 257 -14.90 7.12 -3.82
N ALA A 258 -14.47 8.36 -4.04
CA ALA A 258 -13.65 8.70 -5.21
C ALA A 258 -12.39 7.84 -5.30
N HIS A 259 -11.79 7.50 -4.16
CA HIS A 259 -10.67 6.58 -4.07
C HIS A 259 -11.04 5.14 -4.46
N GLY A 260 -12.21 4.64 -4.00
CA GLY A 260 -12.72 3.32 -4.40
C GLY A 260 -12.96 3.21 -5.92
N LEU A 261 -13.57 4.23 -6.53
CA LEU A 261 -13.73 4.29 -7.99
C LEU A 261 -12.38 4.30 -8.72
N ALA A 262 -11.41 5.07 -8.22
CA ALA A 262 -10.06 5.12 -8.79
C ALA A 262 -9.31 3.78 -8.68
N LYS A 263 -9.52 3.01 -7.61
CA LYS A 263 -8.98 1.64 -7.48
C LYS A 263 -9.66 0.67 -8.42
N GLN A 264 -10.99 0.70 -8.54
CA GLN A 264 -11.68 -0.11 -9.54
C GLN A 264 -11.22 0.23 -10.96
N ALA A 265 -10.98 1.51 -11.25
CA ALA A 265 -10.40 1.96 -12.51
C ALA A 265 -9.01 1.35 -12.76
N TRP A 266 -8.15 1.33 -11.74
CA TRP A 266 -6.83 0.69 -11.80
C TRP A 266 -6.93 -0.81 -12.08
N PHE A 267 -7.77 -1.54 -11.34
CA PHE A 267 -7.92 -2.97 -11.54
C PHE A 267 -8.55 -3.32 -12.89
N ALA A 268 -9.50 -2.53 -13.37
CA ALA A 268 -10.08 -2.68 -14.71
C ALA A 268 -9.00 -2.53 -15.79
N ALA A 269 -8.19 -1.47 -15.72
CA ALA A 269 -7.08 -1.29 -16.66
C ALA A 269 -6.02 -2.41 -16.54
N ALA A 270 -5.72 -2.86 -15.32
CA ALA A 270 -4.74 -3.92 -15.06
C ALA A 270 -5.16 -5.31 -15.53
N ALA A 271 -6.46 -5.60 -15.56
CA ALA A 271 -6.97 -6.87 -16.09
C ALA A 271 -6.62 -7.06 -17.57
N GLY A 272 -6.41 -5.97 -18.31
CA GLY A 272 -5.96 -5.97 -19.70
C GLY A 272 -4.48 -5.67 -19.88
N ASP A 273 -3.63 -5.89 -18.87
CA ASP A 273 -2.19 -5.63 -19.00
C ASP A 273 -1.59 -6.41 -20.19
N MET A 274 -0.82 -5.71 -21.03
CA MET A 274 -0.22 -6.20 -22.28
C MET A 274 -1.20 -6.68 -23.38
N ALA A 275 -2.51 -6.64 -23.12
CA ALA A 275 -3.54 -7.05 -24.06
C ALA A 275 -3.77 -5.99 -25.14
N TYR A 276 -3.98 -6.43 -26.38
CA TYR A 276 -4.36 -5.53 -27.46
C TYR A 276 -5.77 -4.97 -27.29
N ASP A 277 -6.68 -5.77 -26.71
CA ASP A 277 -8.06 -5.40 -26.44
C ASP A 277 -8.16 -4.09 -25.63
N GLN A 278 -9.07 -3.22 -26.06
CA GLN A 278 -9.29 -1.89 -25.49
C GLN A 278 -10.29 -1.92 -24.33
N GLU A 279 -11.18 -2.92 -24.27
CA GLU A 279 -12.27 -2.95 -23.31
C GLU A 279 -11.82 -2.72 -21.85
N PRO A 280 -10.74 -3.36 -21.34
CA PRO A 280 -10.27 -3.11 -19.98
C PRO A 280 -9.78 -1.67 -19.77
N ARG A 281 -9.15 -1.08 -20.79
CA ARG A 281 -8.64 0.31 -20.76
C ARG A 281 -9.77 1.34 -20.86
N ASP A 282 -10.78 1.06 -21.66
CA ASP A 282 -11.96 1.91 -21.80
C ASP A 282 -12.79 1.92 -20.51
N SER A 283 -12.98 0.74 -19.89
CA SER A 283 -13.58 0.59 -18.57
C SER A 283 -12.80 1.35 -17.48
N GLY A 284 -11.47 1.16 -17.44
CA GLY A 284 -10.60 1.91 -16.53
C GLY A 284 -10.67 3.43 -16.73
N THR A 285 -10.76 3.90 -17.98
CA THR A 285 -10.92 5.32 -18.29
C THR A 285 -12.25 5.88 -17.80
N ALA A 286 -13.35 5.15 -18.01
CA ALA A 286 -14.67 5.57 -17.57
C ALA A 286 -14.74 5.71 -16.04
N LEU A 287 -14.24 4.71 -15.30
CA LEU A 287 -14.20 4.73 -13.84
C LEU A 287 -13.27 5.82 -13.29
N ALA A 288 -12.10 6.02 -13.90
CA ALA A 288 -11.18 7.09 -13.50
C ALA A 288 -11.81 8.48 -13.69
N ARG A 289 -12.58 8.70 -14.77
CA ARG A 289 -13.30 9.97 -14.97
C ARG A 289 -14.39 10.18 -13.93
N GLN A 290 -15.16 9.16 -13.59
CA GLN A 290 -16.15 9.24 -12.50
C GLN A 290 -15.48 9.55 -11.15
N ALA A 291 -14.31 8.95 -10.87
CA ALA A 291 -13.53 9.29 -9.69
C ALA A 291 -13.13 10.78 -9.67
N LEU A 292 -12.71 11.33 -10.81
CA LEU A 292 -12.32 12.73 -10.95
C LEU A 292 -13.50 13.71 -10.89
N GLU A 293 -14.70 13.29 -11.28
CA GLU A 293 -15.93 14.07 -11.09
C GLU A 293 -16.24 14.23 -9.59
N ARG A 294 -15.95 13.21 -8.77
CA ARG A 294 -16.13 13.25 -7.30
C ARG A 294 -14.97 13.96 -6.59
N ASP A 295 -13.73 13.69 -7.02
CA ASP A 295 -12.51 14.30 -6.48
C ASP A 295 -11.51 14.61 -7.62
N PRO A 296 -11.47 15.87 -8.11
CA PRO A 296 -10.51 16.30 -9.12
C PRO A 296 -9.04 16.17 -8.69
N GLY A 297 -8.78 16.07 -7.38
CA GLY A 297 -7.46 15.88 -6.78
C GLY A 297 -7.01 14.42 -6.69
N SER A 298 -7.79 13.45 -7.18
CA SER A 298 -7.46 12.03 -7.08
C SER A 298 -6.22 11.67 -7.89
N SER A 299 -5.06 11.56 -7.22
CA SER A 299 -3.79 11.15 -7.83
C SER A 299 -3.92 9.80 -8.55
N LEU A 300 -4.58 8.83 -7.92
CA LEU A 300 -4.76 7.49 -8.48
C LEU A 300 -5.58 7.52 -9.78
N ALA A 301 -6.63 8.34 -9.86
CA ALA A 301 -7.44 8.42 -11.08
C ALA A 301 -6.64 9.05 -12.24
N TRP A 302 -5.90 10.13 -11.98
CA TRP A 302 -4.97 10.71 -12.96
C TRP A 302 -3.89 9.70 -13.40
N ARG A 303 -3.38 8.90 -12.46
CA ARG A 303 -2.41 7.83 -12.73
C ARG A 303 -2.97 6.74 -13.65
N VAL A 304 -4.22 6.34 -13.47
CA VAL A 304 -4.90 5.38 -14.36
C VAL A 304 -5.00 5.95 -15.78
N LEU A 305 -5.40 7.22 -15.93
CA LEU A 305 -5.49 7.85 -17.25
C LEU A 305 -4.13 7.91 -17.97
N ALA A 306 -3.04 8.19 -17.24
CA ALA A 306 -1.69 8.14 -17.79
C ALA A 306 -1.31 6.73 -18.28
N TRP A 307 -1.68 5.70 -17.53
CA TRP A 307 -1.41 4.31 -17.91
C TRP A 307 -2.21 3.87 -19.13
N VAL A 308 -3.51 4.19 -19.18
CA VAL A 308 -4.36 3.90 -20.33
C VAL A 308 -3.83 4.60 -21.58
N ALA A 309 -3.42 5.87 -21.47
CA ALA A 309 -2.81 6.60 -22.57
C ALA A 309 -1.53 5.90 -23.08
N TRP A 310 -0.67 5.41 -22.18
CA TRP A 310 0.50 4.63 -22.56
C TRP A 310 0.13 3.35 -23.31
N GLY A 311 -0.84 2.58 -22.80
CA GLY A 311 -1.31 1.34 -23.44
C GLY A 311 -1.90 1.58 -24.82
N ASN A 312 -2.77 2.59 -24.96
CA ASN A 312 -3.37 2.96 -26.24
C ASN A 312 -2.33 3.42 -27.27
N ALA A 313 -1.33 4.19 -26.82
CA ALA A 313 -0.21 4.60 -27.67
C ALA A 313 0.68 3.41 -28.08
N TYR A 314 0.97 2.50 -27.16
CA TYR A 314 1.81 1.32 -27.42
C TYR A 314 1.16 0.39 -28.43
N HIS A 315 -0.12 0.07 -28.23
CA HIS A 315 -0.87 -0.87 -29.06
C HIS A 315 -1.43 -0.23 -30.33
N ALA A 316 -1.25 1.07 -30.53
CA ALA A 316 -1.82 1.83 -31.65
C ALA A 316 -3.36 1.72 -31.73
N THR A 317 -4.01 1.63 -30.57
CA THR A 317 -5.47 1.58 -30.43
C THR A 317 -6.06 2.97 -30.18
N THR A 318 -5.55 3.97 -30.90
CA THR A 318 -5.96 5.37 -30.79
C THR A 318 -5.85 6.04 -32.16
N ASP A 319 -6.70 7.04 -32.40
CA ASP A 319 -6.72 7.79 -33.66
C ASP A 319 -5.47 8.66 -33.85
N SER A 320 -4.89 9.17 -32.75
CA SER A 320 -3.73 10.05 -32.79
C SER A 320 -2.79 9.75 -31.63
N ILE A 321 -1.72 9.00 -31.93
CA ILE A 321 -0.72 8.68 -30.91
C ILE A 321 -0.08 9.95 -30.31
N PRO A 322 0.32 10.99 -31.08
CA PRO A 322 0.86 12.21 -30.49
C PRO A 322 -0.09 12.91 -29.51
N ARG A 323 -1.39 12.97 -29.83
CA ARG A 323 -2.40 13.55 -28.92
C ARG A 323 -2.52 12.72 -27.64
N THR A 324 -2.66 11.41 -27.77
CA THR A 324 -2.78 10.49 -26.64
C THR A 324 -1.55 10.54 -25.72
N LEU A 325 -0.35 10.68 -26.28
CA LEU A 325 0.87 10.86 -25.47
C LEU A 325 0.87 12.19 -24.72
N ALA A 326 0.47 13.29 -25.36
CA ALA A 326 0.38 14.59 -24.70
C ALA A 326 -0.64 14.56 -23.54
N GLU A 327 -1.83 13.98 -23.75
CA GLU A 327 -2.85 13.79 -22.72
C GLU A 327 -2.36 12.89 -21.58
N GLY A 328 -1.65 11.81 -21.90
CA GLY A 328 -1.05 10.93 -20.89
C GLY A 328 0.01 11.63 -20.04
N ILE A 329 0.89 12.43 -20.66
CA ILE A 329 1.94 13.17 -19.94
C ILE A 329 1.32 14.22 -19.02
N ASP A 330 0.27 14.91 -19.48
CA ASP A 330 -0.50 15.84 -18.66
C ASP A 330 -1.16 15.13 -17.47
N ALA A 331 -1.82 14.00 -17.71
CA ALA A 331 -2.42 13.19 -16.64
C ALA A 331 -1.38 12.72 -15.61
N ALA A 332 -0.23 12.22 -16.05
CA ALA A 332 0.84 11.81 -15.14
C ALA A 332 1.40 13.00 -14.34
N THR A 333 1.46 14.19 -14.96
CA THR A 333 1.90 15.42 -14.29
C THR A 333 0.89 15.87 -13.23
N LYS A 334 -0.41 15.76 -13.51
CA LYS A 334 -1.48 16.04 -12.53
C LYS A 334 -1.45 15.06 -11.36
N ALA A 335 -1.22 13.77 -11.62
CA ALA A 335 -1.05 12.76 -10.56
C ALA A 335 0.13 13.12 -9.65
N ILE A 336 1.29 13.48 -10.22
CA ILE A 336 2.47 13.90 -9.43
C ILE A 336 2.23 15.21 -8.68
N ALA A 337 1.45 16.15 -9.24
CA ALA A 337 1.09 17.37 -8.54
C ALA A 337 0.17 17.10 -7.34
N ALA A 338 -0.74 16.12 -7.46
CA ALA A 338 -1.64 15.69 -6.39
C ALA A 338 -0.92 14.89 -5.29
N ASP A 339 0.00 13.99 -5.65
CA ASP A 339 0.92 13.32 -4.70
C ASP A 339 2.35 13.30 -5.25
N PRO A 340 3.22 14.24 -4.85
CA PRO A 340 4.62 14.30 -5.30
C PRO A 340 5.46 13.07 -4.93
N ALA A 341 4.97 12.22 -4.02
CA ALA A 341 5.62 10.98 -3.64
C ALA A 341 5.11 9.76 -4.41
N ASP A 342 4.16 9.91 -5.34
CA ASP A 342 3.68 8.82 -6.19
C ASP A 342 4.74 8.43 -7.24
N HIS A 343 5.54 7.42 -6.90
CA HIS A 343 6.56 6.89 -7.79
C HIS A 343 5.97 6.19 -9.02
N HIS A 344 4.74 5.65 -8.95
CA HIS A 344 4.08 5.00 -10.08
C HIS A 344 3.66 6.02 -11.14
N ALA A 345 3.15 7.17 -10.75
CA ALA A 345 2.84 8.28 -11.65
C ALA A 345 4.10 8.79 -12.36
N ARG A 346 5.21 8.93 -11.62
CA ARG A 346 6.51 9.33 -12.16
C ARG A 346 7.08 8.31 -13.15
N ARG A 347 6.96 7.01 -12.83
CA ARG A 347 7.28 5.91 -13.75
C ARG A 347 6.44 6.02 -15.03
N LEU A 348 5.12 6.20 -14.93
CA LEU A 348 4.24 6.29 -16.10
C LEU A 348 4.57 7.49 -16.99
N ARG A 349 4.90 8.65 -16.40
CA ARG A 349 5.37 9.81 -17.17
C ARG A 349 6.65 9.49 -17.94
N ALA A 350 7.61 8.80 -17.31
CA ALA A 350 8.81 8.31 -17.98
C ALA A 350 8.48 7.39 -19.17
N LEU A 351 7.58 6.42 -18.96
CA LEU A 351 7.12 5.50 -20.00
C LEU A 351 6.49 6.22 -21.20
N LEU A 352 5.70 7.26 -20.94
CA LEU A 352 5.11 8.11 -21.98
C LEU A 352 6.18 8.93 -22.72
N HIS A 353 7.19 9.45 -22.03
CA HIS A 353 8.33 10.11 -22.68
C HIS A 353 9.11 9.19 -23.60
N PHE A 354 9.32 7.91 -23.23
CA PHE A 354 9.92 6.94 -24.15
C PHE A 354 9.06 6.70 -25.39
N MET A 355 7.74 6.59 -25.23
CA MET A 355 6.81 6.46 -26.37
C MET A 355 6.77 7.71 -27.26
N ASN A 356 7.04 8.87 -26.67
CA ASN A 356 7.20 10.15 -27.35
C ASN A 356 8.62 10.36 -27.95
N GLN A 357 9.47 9.33 -27.93
CA GLN A 357 10.84 9.37 -28.44
C GLN A 357 11.73 10.41 -27.74
N SER A 358 11.49 10.65 -26.44
CA SER A 358 12.22 11.58 -25.57
C SER A 358 12.95 10.87 -24.41
N PRO A 359 13.87 9.91 -24.69
CA PRO A 359 14.53 9.12 -23.64
C PRO A 359 15.39 9.93 -22.68
N GLU A 360 15.93 11.08 -23.13
CA GLU A 360 16.69 12.02 -22.32
C GLU A 360 15.87 12.62 -21.17
N THR A 361 14.55 12.70 -21.34
CA THR A 361 13.61 13.08 -20.27
C THR A 361 13.14 11.85 -19.50
N GLY A 362 12.79 10.77 -20.20
CA GLY A 362 12.21 9.58 -19.58
C GLY A 362 13.15 8.84 -18.61
N LEU A 363 14.42 8.63 -18.98
CA LEU A 363 15.32 7.80 -18.18
C LEU A 363 15.66 8.40 -16.81
N PRO A 364 15.98 9.70 -16.69
CA PRO A 364 16.13 10.33 -15.37
C PRO A 364 14.88 10.22 -14.49
N GLU A 365 13.68 10.38 -15.07
CA GLU A 365 12.43 10.23 -14.31
C GLU A 365 12.21 8.81 -13.81
N LEU A 366 12.50 7.81 -14.64
CA LEU A 366 12.37 6.41 -14.27
C LEU A 366 13.36 6.00 -13.18
N ARG A 367 14.61 6.48 -13.26
CA ARG A 367 15.61 6.32 -12.19
C ARG A 367 15.14 6.95 -10.89
N ARG A 368 14.57 8.16 -10.95
CA ARG A 368 14.02 8.83 -9.77
C ARG A 368 12.84 8.09 -9.18
N ALA A 369 11.96 7.52 -10.00
CA ALA A 369 10.88 6.66 -9.52
C ALA A 369 11.42 5.44 -8.76
N HIS A 370 12.50 4.83 -9.25
CA HIS A 370 13.18 3.73 -8.56
C HIS A 370 13.85 4.17 -7.25
N GLU A 371 14.51 5.33 -7.21
CA GLU A 371 15.07 5.87 -5.95
C GLU A 371 13.99 6.11 -4.89
N MET A 372 12.79 6.54 -5.30
CA MET A 372 11.66 6.76 -4.40
C MET A 372 11.14 5.44 -3.80
N ASN A 373 11.07 4.37 -4.61
CA ASN A 373 10.72 3.03 -4.12
C ASN A 373 11.56 1.94 -4.82
N PRO A 374 12.68 1.52 -4.21
CA PRO A 374 13.56 0.51 -4.79
C PRO A 374 12.94 -0.88 -4.88
N ASN A 375 11.92 -1.17 -4.06
CA ASN A 375 11.29 -2.49 -3.98
C ASN A 375 10.12 -2.65 -4.97
N CYS A 376 9.77 -1.60 -5.72
CA CYS A 376 8.69 -1.70 -6.69
C CYS A 376 9.12 -2.57 -7.89
N SER A 377 8.74 -3.85 -7.90
CA SER A 377 9.05 -4.80 -8.97
C SER A 377 8.72 -4.27 -10.35
N SER A 378 7.54 -3.66 -10.50
CA SER A 378 7.18 -3.10 -11.80
C SER A 378 8.09 -1.94 -12.21
N THR A 379 8.54 -1.07 -11.29
CA THR A 379 9.49 0.01 -11.62
C THR A 379 10.85 -0.56 -12.01
N LEU A 380 11.33 -1.60 -11.31
CA LEU A 380 12.56 -2.32 -11.65
C LEU A 380 12.49 -2.95 -13.04
N ALA A 381 11.39 -3.62 -13.39
CA ALA A 381 11.21 -4.27 -14.69
C ALA A 381 11.31 -3.25 -15.83
N TRP A 382 10.57 -2.14 -15.72
CA TRP A 382 10.60 -1.07 -16.71
C TRP A 382 11.95 -0.35 -16.74
N LEU A 383 12.59 -0.11 -15.59
CA LEU A 383 13.92 0.50 -15.56
C LEU A 383 14.96 -0.42 -16.22
N GLY A 384 14.91 -1.73 -15.97
CA GLY A 384 15.77 -2.71 -16.63
C GLY A 384 15.61 -2.69 -18.14
N LEU A 385 14.38 -2.66 -18.64
CA LEU A 385 14.09 -2.48 -20.06
C LEU A 385 14.75 -1.21 -20.62
N TYR A 386 14.44 -0.04 -20.04
CA TYR A 386 14.86 1.23 -20.64
C TYR A 386 16.32 1.60 -20.39
N GLU A 387 16.97 1.06 -19.36
CA GLU A 387 18.44 1.07 -19.25
C GLU A 387 19.06 0.23 -20.38
N GLY A 388 18.47 -0.92 -20.71
CA GLY A 388 18.87 -1.75 -21.86
C GLY A 388 18.76 -1.02 -23.20
N LEU A 389 17.68 -0.25 -23.39
CA LEU A 389 17.41 0.45 -24.65
C LEU A 389 18.19 1.76 -24.79
N HIS A 390 18.29 2.56 -23.72
CA HIS A 390 18.72 3.97 -23.76
C HIS A 390 19.83 4.33 -22.76
N GLY A 391 20.14 3.45 -21.82
CA GLY A 391 21.06 3.71 -20.72
C GLY A 391 22.31 2.84 -20.75
N ASP A 392 22.76 2.39 -19.57
CA ASP A 392 23.83 1.41 -19.49
C ASP A 392 23.25 0.01 -19.67
N ILE A 393 23.48 -0.55 -20.85
CA ILE A 393 23.00 -1.88 -21.25
C ILE A 393 23.31 -2.97 -20.23
N ARG A 394 24.45 -2.86 -19.51
CA ARG A 394 24.89 -3.83 -18.50
C ARG A 394 24.02 -3.81 -17.24
N ARG A 395 23.29 -2.72 -16.99
CA ARG A 395 22.34 -2.61 -15.87
C ARG A 395 20.98 -3.21 -16.19
N GLY A 396 20.62 -3.31 -17.47
CA GLY A 396 19.26 -3.63 -17.88
C GLY A 396 18.78 -5.00 -17.41
N VAL A 397 19.54 -6.06 -17.74
CA VAL A 397 19.19 -7.44 -17.36
C VAL A 397 19.17 -7.64 -15.84
N PRO A 398 20.20 -7.24 -15.05
CA PRO A 398 20.17 -7.40 -13.59
C PRO A 398 18.98 -6.73 -12.90
N LEU A 399 18.55 -5.56 -13.37
CA LEU A 399 17.39 -4.85 -12.83
C LEU A 399 16.06 -5.57 -13.15
N ALA A 400 15.91 -6.06 -14.37
CA ALA A 400 14.70 -6.79 -14.78
C ALA A 400 14.61 -8.16 -14.08
N GLU A 401 15.72 -8.85 -13.85
CA GLU A 401 15.74 -10.06 -13.02
C GLU A 401 15.40 -9.78 -11.56
N ALA A 402 15.89 -8.66 -11.00
CA ALA A 402 15.56 -8.25 -9.64
C ALA A 402 14.05 -8.04 -9.47
N ALA A 403 13.36 -7.47 -10.47
CA ALA A 403 11.90 -7.33 -10.46
C ALA A 403 11.17 -8.67 -10.26
N ILE A 404 11.57 -9.68 -11.03
CA ILE A 404 11.00 -11.03 -10.96
C ILE A 404 11.31 -11.68 -9.61
N ARG A 405 12.55 -11.54 -9.11
CA ARG A 405 12.93 -12.08 -7.79
C ARG A 405 12.17 -11.42 -6.64
N HIS A 406 11.89 -10.12 -6.76
CA HIS A 406 11.16 -9.36 -5.74
C HIS A 406 9.70 -9.79 -5.65
N SER A 407 9.02 -10.01 -6.78
CA SER A 407 7.61 -10.41 -6.80
C SER A 407 7.42 -11.60 -7.75
N PRO A 408 7.82 -12.83 -7.34
CA PRO A 408 7.77 -14.01 -8.22
C PRO A 408 6.35 -14.51 -8.52
N ARG A 409 5.34 -13.95 -7.84
CA ARG A 409 3.91 -14.22 -8.07
C ARG A 409 3.13 -12.94 -8.38
N ASP A 410 3.81 -11.93 -8.91
CA ASP A 410 3.16 -10.68 -9.29
C ASP A 410 2.04 -10.95 -10.32
N PRO A 411 0.85 -10.33 -10.19
CA PRO A 411 -0.16 -10.39 -11.25
C PRO A 411 0.36 -9.91 -12.62
N SER A 412 1.38 -9.04 -12.62
CA SER A 412 2.03 -8.49 -13.80
C SER A 412 3.30 -9.25 -14.20
N HIS A 413 3.55 -10.45 -13.64
CA HIS A 413 4.80 -11.19 -13.84
C HIS A 413 5.11 -11.45 -15.33
N GLY A 414 4.10 -11.80 -16.14
CA GLY A 414 4.25 -11.92 -17.59
C GLY A 414 4.76 -10.65 -18.27
N SER A 415 4.36 -9.47 -17.78
CA SER A 415 4.89 -8.18 -18.27
C SER A 415 6.34 -7.95 -17.85
N HIS A 416 6.72 -8.38 -16.64
CA HIS A 416 8.10 -8.28 -16.15
C HIS A 416 9.03 -9.22 -16.93
N LEU A 417 8.56 -10.42 -17.26
CA LEU A 417 9.25 -11.33 -18.18
C LEU A 417 9.43 -10.69 -19.56
N ALA A 418 8.40 -10.06 -20.12
CA ALA A 418 8.54 -9.37 -21.40
C ALA A 418 9.58 -8.23 -21.34
N ALA A 419 9.60 -7.45 -20.24
CA ALA A 419 10.60 -6.40 -20.02
C ALA A 419 12.03 -6.99 -19.93
N LEU A 420 12.22 -8.10 -19.20
CA LEU A 420 13.48 -8.83 -19.15
C LEU A 420 13.92 -9.31 -20.54
N GLY A 421 13.01 -9.92 -21.31
CA GLY A 421 13.33 -10.42 -22.64
C GLY A 421 13.73 -9.32 -23.62
N PHE A 422 13.10 -8.15 -23.56
CA PHE A 422 13.54 -7.00 -24.35
C PHE A 422 14.91 -6.46 -23.89
N ALA A 423 15.21 -6.47 -22.58
CA ALA A 423 16.52 -6.10 -22.06
C ALA A 423 17.62 -7.09 -22.51
N GLN A 424 17.34 -8.39 -22.47
CA GLN A 424 18.22 -9.45 -22.99
C GLN A 424 18.45 -9.29 -24.49
N PHE A 425 17.40 -9.01 -25.27
CA PHE A 425 17.51 -8.73 -26.70
C PHE A 425 18.39 -7.51 -26.97
N ALA A 426 18.22 -6.43 -26.19
CA ALA A 426 19.06 -5.25 -26.29
C ALA A 426 20.53 -5.63 -26.06
N ASN A 427 20.80 -6.40 -25.00
CA ASN A 427 22.11 -6.95 -24.63
C ASN A 427 22.63 -8.06 -25.56
N ARG A 428 21.92 -8.37 -26.65
CA ARG A 428 22.25 -9.42 -27.64
C ARG A 428 22.28 -10.85 -27.10
N ASP A 429 21.68 -11.10 -25.95
CA ASP A 429 21.44 -12.46 -25.46
C ASP A 429 20.15 -13.00 -26.09
N TYR A 430 20.21 -13.31 -27.38
CA TYR A 430 19.03 -13.62 -28.17
C TYR A 430 18.37 -14.95 -27.80
N VAL A 431 19.17 -15.93 -27.35
CA VAL A 431 18.64 -17.23 -26.90
C VAL A 431 17.85 -17.03 -25.61
N ALA A 432 18.43 -16.34 -24.61
CA ALA A 432 17.70 -16.02 -23.39
C ALA A 432 16.46 -15.17 -23.68
N ALA A 433 16.56 -14.18 -24.57
CA ALA A 433 15.41 -13.35 -24.96
C ALA A 433 14.26 -14.18 -25.56
N ALA A 434 14.56 -15.15 -26.41
CA ALA A 434 13.54 -16.01 -27.04
C ALA A 434 12.91 -17.00 -26.04
N ASP A 435 13.70 -17.53 -25.10
CA ASP A 435 13.21 -18.41 -24.04
C ASP A 435 12.34 -17.63 -23.04
N THR A 436 12.78 -16.43 -22.63
CA THR A 436 12.01 -15.52 -21.79
C THR A 436 10.70 -15.06 -22.47
N ALA A 437 10.72 -14.80 -23.77
CA ALA A 437 9.51 -14.48 -24.53
C ALA A 437 8.48 -15.63 -24.50
N SER A 438 8.97 -16.87 -24.56
CA SER A 438 8.12 -18.07 -24.46
C SER A 438 7.50 -18.20 -23.07
N ALA A 439 8.28 -17.91 -22.01
CA ALA A 439 7.76 -17.87 -20.64
C ALA A 439 6.68 -16.79 -20.47
N ALA A 440 6.91 -15.57 -20.97
CA ALA A 440 5.92 -14.49 -20.94
C ALA A 440 4.62 -14.86 -21.68
N LEU A 441 4.72 -15.55 -22.82
CA LEU A 441 3.55 -16.05 -23.57
C LEU A 441 2.79 -17.17 -22.86
N ALA A 442 3.46 -17.96 -22.01
CA ALA A 442 2.81 -19.01 -21.22
C ALA A 442 1.89 -18.40 -20.13
N GLU A 443 2.25 -17.24 -19.60
CA GLU A 443 1.47 -16.52 -18.59
C GLU A 443 0.42 -15.57 -19.19
N SER A 444 0.64 -15.11 -20.42
CA SER A 444 -0.23 -14.17 -21.10
C SER A 444 -0.46 -14.60 -22.55
N ALA A 445 -1.14 -15.74 -22.70
CA ALA A 445 -1.39 -16.36 -23.98
C ALA A 445 -2.27 -15.45 -24.86
N GLY A 446 -1.66 -14.86 -25.90
CA GLY A 446 -2.36 -13.96 -26.83
C GLY A 446 -2.17 -12.47 -26.54
N SER A 447 -1.27 -12.09 -25.64
CA SER A 447 -0.87 -10.69 -25.51
C SER A 447 0.06 -10.26 -26.65
N ALA A 448 -0.15 -9.04 -27.14
CA ALA A 448 0.59 -8.54 -28.31
C ALA A 448 2.06 -8.24 -27.99
N VAL A 449 2.36 -7.81 -26.76
CA VAL A 449 3.72 -7.39 -26.40
C VAL A 449 4.71 -8.57 -26.36
N PRO A 450 4.41 -9.71 -25.69
CA PRO A 450 5.28 -10.88 -25.76
C PRO A 450 5.40 -11.47 -27.16
N LEU A 451 4.37 -11.35 -28.01
CA LEU A 451 4.45 -11.78 -29.41
C LEU A 451 5.43 -10.91 -30.21
N VAL A 452 5.41 -9.58 -30.05
CA VAL A 452 6.42 -8.68 -30.68
C VAL A 452 7.84 -9.10 -30.29
N LEU A 453 8.07 -9.34 -29.00
CA LEU A 453 9.37 -9.82 -28.50
C LEU A 453 9.73 -11.17 -29.10
N SER A 454 8.80 -12.14 -29.07
CA SER A 454 9.00 -13.49 -29.59
C SER A 454 9.36 -13.47 -31.08
N THR A 455 8.71 -12.62 -31.88
CA THR A 455 9.02 -12.43 -33.29
C THR A 455 10.48 -12.01 -33.49
N ILE A 456 10.93 -10.93 -32.85
CA ILE A 456 12.30 -10.43 -33.08
C ILE A 456 13.37 -11.33 -32.46
N ALA A 457 13.11 -11.89 -31.28
CA ALA A 457 14.07 -12.70 -30.54
C ALA A 457 14.31 -14.05 -31.22
N ASN A 458 13.25 -14.69 -31.76
CA ASN A 458 13.42 -15.97 -32.46
C ASN A 458 14.17 -15.81 -33.80
N VAL A 459 13.98 -14.72 -34.55
CA VAL A 459 14.84 -14.46 -35.73
C VAL A 459 16.31 -14.28 -35.31
N ALA A 460 16.54 -13.50 -34.25
CA ALA A 460 17.87 -13.24 -33.74
C ALA A 460 18.56 -14.53 -33.27
N ALA A 461 17.82 -15.43 -32.62
CA ALA A 461 18.29 -16.75 -32.18
C ALA A 461 18.36 -17.81 -33.30
N GLY A 462 17.98 -17.49 -34.54
CA GLY A 462 17.99 -18.43 -35.66
C GLY A 462 16.81 -19.42 -35.70
N ARG A 463 15.79 -19.20 -34.88
CA ARG A 463 14.58 -20.02 -34.76
C ARG A 463 13.47 -19.49 -35.68
N LEU A 464 13.72 -19.49 -36.99
CA LEU A 464 12.88 -18.77 -37.97
C LEU A 464 11.42 -19.24 -38.00
N GLU A 465 11.16 -20.54 -37.92
CA GLU A 465 9.79 -21.09 -37.92
C GLU A 465 8.96 -20.52 -36.75
N ARG A 466 9.53 -20.55 -35.53
CA ARG A 466 8.90 -19.98 -34.34
C ARG A 466 8.69 -18.46 -34.46
N ALA A 467 9.60 -17.75 -35.13
CA ALA A 467 9.45 -16.32 -35.35
C ALA A 467 8.28 -16.00 -36.29
N THR A 468 8.15 -16.75 -37.38
CA THR A 468 7.04 -16.64 -38.32
C THR A 468 5.70 -16.98 -37.66
N ASP A 469 5.65 -18.03 -36.85
CA ASP A 469 4.42 -18.38 -36.10
C ASP A 469 4.01 -17.27 -35.13
N ALA A 470 4.97 -16.71 -34.39
CA ALA A 470 4.73 -15.59 -33.49
C ALA A 470 4.25 -14.34 -34.25
N PHE A 471 4.84 -14.04 -35.41
CA PHE A 471 4.43 -12.93 -36.27
C PHE A 471 3.00 -13.12 -36.79
N ASN A 472 2.68 -14.30 -37.33
CA ASN A 472 1.35 -14.60 -37.86
C ASN A 472 0.27 -14.46 -36.78
N ARG A 473 0.56 -14.94 -35.56
CA ARG A 473 -0.35 -14.77 -34.43
C ARG A 473 -0.50 -13.29 -34.03
N LEU A 474 0.59 -12.52 -34.03
CA LEU A 474 0.55 -11.09 -33.76
C LEU A 474 -0.30 -10.33 -34.80
N GLU A 475 -0.13 -10.65 -36.08
CA GLU A 475 -0.89 -10.05 -37.18
C GLU A 475 -2.38 -10.33 -37.07
N GLN A 476 -2.76 -11.53 -36.65
CA GLN A 476 -4.16 -11.90 -36.42
C GLN A 476 -4.81 -11.08 -35.29
N ILE A 477 -4.11 -10.86 -34.18
CA ILE A 477 -4.71 -10.21 -33.00
C ILE A 477 -4.51 -8.70 -32.95
N ALA A 478 -3.46 -8.17 -33.60
CA ALA A 478 -3.00 -6.79 -33.45
C ALA A 478 -2.46 -6.20 -34.77
N PRO A 479 -3.25 -6.19 -35.85
CA PRO A 479 -2.76 -5.79 -37.19
C PRO A 479 -2.23 -4.35 -37.24
N LYS A 480 -2.88 -3.40 -36.54
CA LYS A 480 -2.40 -2.01 -36.47
C LYS A 480 -1.04 -1.89 -35.78
N LEU A 481 -0.79 -2.73 -34.78
CA LEU A 481 0.52 -2.76 -34.12
C LEU A 481 1.60 -3.28 -35.08
N VAL A 482 1.29 -4.29 -35.89
CA VAL A 482 2.19 -4.79 -36.94
C VAL A 482 2.53 -3.69 -37.94
N GLU A 483 1.53 -2.94 -38.44
CA GLU A 483 1.74 -1.80 -39.33
C GLU A 483 2.68 -0.76 -38.72
N VAL A 484 2.46 -0.39 -37.45
CA VAL A 484 3.30 0.56 -36.73
C VAL A 484 4.74 0.05 -36.60
N ARG A 485 4.97 -1.23 -36.28
CA ARG A 485 6.32 -1.81 -36.18
C ARG A 485 7.02 -1.91 -37.54
N LEU A 486 6.28 -2.25 -38.60
CA LEU A 486 6.80 -2.28 -39.97
C LEU A 486 7.16 -0.88 -40.50
N SER A 487 6.45 0.16 -40.06
CA SER A 487 6.77 1.56 -40.37
C SER A 487 8.05 2.07 -39.68
N GLY A 488 8.64 1.28 -38.78
CA GLY A 488 9.89 1.61 -38.08
C GLY A 488 9.68 2.34 -36.75
N ARG A 489 8.45 2.41 -36.23
CA ARG A 489 8.19 2.98 -34.90
C ARG A 489 8.30 1.92 -33.80
N TRP A 490 9.25 2.09 -32.89
CA TRP A 490 9.53 1.17 -31.79
C TRP A 490 9.64 1.89 -30.44
N LEU A 491 9.79 1.11 -29.36
CA LEU A 491 10.03 1.60 -28.00
C LEU A 491 11.37 2.36 -27.85
N ALA A 492 12.29 2.18 -28.79
CA ALA A 492 13.63 2.74 -28.73
C ALA A 492 13.90 3.71 -29.88
N THR A 493 14.57 4.82 -29.60
CA THR A 493 15.32 5.69 -30.52
C THR A 493 16.77 5.24 -30.77
N ASN A 494 17.29 4.28 -29.99
CA ASN A 494 18.65 3.77 -30.16
C ASN A 494 18.83 3.17 -31.58
N PRO A 495 19.70 3.74 -32.44
CA PRO A 495 19.79 3.33 -33.85
C PRO A 495 20.23 1.88 -34.04
N GLU A 496 21.09 1.37 -33.17
CA GLU A 496 21.62 0.01 -33.27
C GLU A 496 20.54 -1.02 -32.93
N TYR A 497 19.81 -0.77 -31.84
CA TYR A 497 18.65 -1.58 -31.45
C TYR A 497 17.57 -1.55 -32.53
N LEU A 498 17.20 -0.35 -33.00
CA LEU A 498 16.16 -0.15 -34.02
C LEU A 498 16.46 -0.93 -35.30
N LYS A 499 17.71 -0.86 -35.77
CA LYS A 499 18.13 -1.57 -36.98
C LYS A 499 17.93 -3.07 -36.83
N ARG A 500 18.28 -3.65 -35.68
CA ARG A 500 18.08 -5.09 -35.41
C ARG A 500 16.60 -5.43 -35.29
N ALA A 501 15.88 -4.76 -34.39
CA ALA A 501 14.47 -5.05 -34.13
C ALA A 501 13.62 -4.93 -35.40
N HIS A 502 13.80 -3.85 -36.18
CA HIS A 502 13.06 -3.64 -37.42
C HIS A 502 13.41 -4.66 -38.50
N MET A 503 14.71 -4.96 -38.71
CA MET A 503 15.12 -5.96 -39.69
C MET A 503 14.60 -7.35 -39.32
N PHE A 504 14.74 -7.76 -38.08
CA PHE A 504 14.29 -9.08 -37.62
C PHE A 504 12.77 -9.23 -37.72
N PHE A 505 12.02 -8.17 -37.41
CA PHE A 505 10.58 -8.16 -37.60
C PHE A 505 10.19 -8.31 -39.08
N ARG A 506 10.89 -7.63 -40.00
CA ARG A 506 10.70 -7.77 -41.45
C ARG A 506 11.03 -9.17 -41.97
N ILE A 507 12.06 -9.82 -41.42
CA ILE A 507 12.42 -11.20 -41.78
C ILE A 507 11.29 -12.16 -41.40
N ALA A 508 10.76 -12.05 -40.18
CA ALA A 508 9.62 -12.87 -39.74
C ALA A 508 8.35 -12.63 -40.59
N ALA A 509 8.17 -11.40 -41.09
CA ALA A 509 7.09 -11.04 -42.02
C ALA A 509 7.33 -11.51 -43.48
N GLY A 510 8.47 -12.14 -43.79
CA GLY A 510 8.83 -12.52 -45.15
C GLY A 510 9.22 -11.34 -46.07
N LEU A 511 9.45 -10.15 -45.50
CA LEU A 511 9.78 -8.92 -46.22
C LEU A 511 11.29 -8.66 -46.36
N ALA A 512 12.12 -9.58 -45.85
CA ALA A 512 13.58 -9.53 -45.94
C ALA A 512 14.18 -10.94 -45.88
N SER A 513 15.36 -11.11 -46.50
CA SER A 513 16.08 -12.39 -46.48
C SER A 513 16.60 -12.72 -45.07
N PRO A 514 16.51 -13.98 -44.61
CA PRO A 514 17.13 -14.43 -43.35
C PRO A 514 18.64 -14.15 -43.25
N GLU A 515 19.36 -14.11 -44.38
CA GLU A 515 20.79 -13.78 -44.44
C GLU A 515 21.09 -12.36 -43.91
N ALA A 516 20.12 -11.45 -44.00
CA ALA A 516 20.26 -10.10 -43.46
C ALA A 516 20.39 -10.11 -41.92
N ALA A 517 19.93 -11.18 -41.24
CA ALA A 517 20.08 -11.29 -39.79
C ALA A 517 21.53 -11.58 -39.36
N GLU A 518 22.31 -12.31 -40.16
CA GLU A 518 23.67 -12.74 -39.80
C GLU A 518 24.61 -11.55 -39.57
N ARG A 519 24.41 -10.45 -40.31
CA ARG A 519 25.21 -9.22 -40.19
C ARG A 519 24.82 -8.36 -38.98
N LEU A 520 23.72 -8.70 -38.31
CA LEU A 520 23.10 -7.91 -37.25
C LEU A 520 23.03 -8.64 -35.91
N ARG A 521 23.24 -9.96 -35.88
CA ARG A 521 23.49 -10.71 -34.65
C ARG A 521 24.78 -10.20 -34.03
#